data_AF-A0A8S2FW07-F1
#
_entry.id   AF-A0A8S2FW07-F1
#
_cell.length_a   1.000
_cell.length_b   1.000
_cell.length_c   1.000
_cell.angle_alpha   90.00
_cell.angle_beta   90.00
_cell.angle_gamma   90.00
#
_symmetry.space_group_name_H-M   'P 1'
#
loop_
_entity.id
_entity.type
_entity.pdbx_description
1 polymer ?
#
loop_
_entity_poly.entity_id
_entity_poly.type
_entity_poly.pdbx_seq_one_letter_code
_entity_poly.pdbx_strand_id
1 'polypeptide(L)'
;VTLLSIQRLNLLRLAPGGHVGRFCIWTEDAFRELDKLYGTWKTKSVRKTDYNLPMPLMTNSDLGRLLQATEIQNVLRAPIKRQQRRKVKKNPLKNMSLMVRLNPYSSIQKRRSLAQIVKGRSTTKR
;
A
#
# COMPACT_ATOMS: atom_id res chain seq x y z
N VAL A 1 15.75 -24.37 28.52
CA VAL A 1 16.37 -25.06 27.36
C VAL A 1 15.57 -26.32 27.06
N THR A 2 15.25 -26.63 25.80
CA THR A 2 14.49 -27.85 25.43
C THR A 2 15.30 -28.69 24.46
N LEU A 3 15.47 -29.98 24.77
CA LEU A 3 16.18 -30.92 23.90
C LEU A 3 15.20 -31.59 22.93
N LEU A 4 15.64 -31.73 21.67
CA LEU A 4 14.88 -32.32 20.57
C LEU A 4 15.80 -33.25 19.77
N SER A 5 15.28 -34.42 19.42
CA SER A 5 15.96 -35.33 18.49
C SER A 5 15.53 -35.02 17.06
N ILE A 6 16.46 -35.10 16.10
CA ILE A 6 16.22 -34.79 14.68
C ILE A 6 15.20 -35.72 14.04
N GLN A 7 15.19 -36.99 14.44
CA GLN A 7 14.26 -38.00 13.93
C GLN A 7 12.84 -37.80 14.44
N ARG A 8 12.68 -37.06 15.54
CA ARG A 8 11.41 -36.82 16.25
C ARG A 8 11.23 -35.33 16.55
N LEU A 9 11.36 -34.48 15.52
CA LEU A 9 11.06 -33.05 15.63
C LEU A 9 9.57 -32.84 15.94
N ASN A 10 9.30 -32.02 16.95
CA ASN A 10 7.94 -31.73 17.39
C ASN A 10 7.60 -30.26 17.10
N LEU A 11 6.54 -30.03 16.32
CA LEU A 11 6.07 -28.71 15.95
C LEU A 11 5.69 -27.85 17.15
N LEU A 12 5.05 -28.40 18.19
CA LEU A 12 4.66 -27.66 19.39
C LEU A 12 5.88 -27.12 20.16
N ARG A 13 7.00 -27.83 20.08
CA ARG A 13 8.26 -27.39 20.66
C ARG A 13 8.99 -26.42 19.73
N LEU A 14 8.89 -26.54 18.42
CA LEU A 14 9.51 -25.59 17.47
C LEU A 14 8.75 -24.27 17.36
N ALA A 15 7.42 -24.29 17.48
CA ALA A 15 6.55 -23.13 17.38
C ALA A 15 5.60 -23.07 18.60
N PRO A 16 6.13 -22.74 19.80
CA PRO A 16 5.30 -22.63 21.01
C PRO A 16 4.24 -21.54 20.83
N GLY A 17 2.98 -21.88 21.12
CA GLY A 17 1.85 -20.97 20.90
C GLY A 17 1.52 -20.72 19.42
N GLY A 18 2.12 -21.45 18.48
CA GLY A 18 1.89 -21.29 17.04
C GLY A 18 2.74 -20.19 16.38
N HIS A 19 3.66 -19.55 17.11
CA HIS A 19 4.56 -18.55 16.54
C HIS A 19 5.80 -19.22 15.93
N VAL A 20 6.11 -18.88 14.67
CA VAL A 20 7.31 -19.36 13.97
C VAL A 20 8.55 -18.55 14.36
N GLY A 21 9.74 -19.11 14.15
CA GLY A 21 11.01 -18.39 14.37
C GLY A 21 11.68 -18.62 15.73
N ARG A 22 11.44 -19.76 16.37
CA ARG A 22 12.17 -20.13 17.59
C ARG A 22 13.67 -20.27 17.31
N PHE A 23 14.49 -19.66 18.15
CA PHE A 23 15.94 -19.82 18.09
C PHE A 23 16.34 -21.28 18.37
N CYS A 24 16.97 -21.92 17.38
CA CYS A 24 17.40 -23.32 17.42
C CYS A 24 18.92 -23.40 17.35
N ILE A 25 19.50 -24.26 18.19
CA ILE A 25 20.93 -24.59 18.17
C ILE A 25 21.06 -26.01 17.62
N TRP A 26 21.91 -26.19 16.62
CA TRP A 26 22.13 -27.48 15.96
C TRP A 26 23.54 -27.98 16.21
N THR A 27 23.69 -29.29 16.42
CA THR A 27 24.97 -29.97 16.27
C THR A 27 25.22 -30.25 14.79
N GLU A 28 26.48 -30.42 14.39
CA GLU A 28 26.86 -30.67 13.00
C GLU A 28 26.11 -31.87 12.39
N ASP A 29 26.16 -33.01 13.08
CA ASP A 29 25.54 -34.26 12.61
C ASP A 29 24.02 -34.12 12.47
N ALA A 30 23.38 -33.43 13.42
CA ALA A 30 21.94 -33.21 13.38
C ALA A 30 21.54 -32.35 12.16
N PHE A 31 22.37 -31.37 11.78
CA PHE A 31 22.14 -30.54 10.61
C PHE A 31 22.29 -31.34 9.31
N ARG A 32 23.32 -32.19 9.20
CA ARG A 32 23.53 -33.08 8.05
C ARG A 32 22.41 -34.13 7.89
N GLU A 33 21.80 -34.58 8.98
CA GLU A 33 20.72 -35.58 8.93
C GLU A 33 19.41 -35.02 8.36
N LEU A 34 19.18 -33.70 8.39
CA LEU A 34 17.97 -33.07 7.82
C LEU A 34 17.81 -33.33 6.32
N ASP A 35 18.89 -33.26 5.56
CA ASP A 35 18.87 -33.51 4.11
C ASP A 35 18.42 -34.94 3.80
N LYS A 36 18.79 -35.92 4.63
CA LYS A 36 18.34 -37.32 4.48
C LYS A 36 16.87 -37.47 4.88
N LEU A 37 16.40 -36.68 5.85
CA LEU A 37 15.06 -36.79 6.42
C LEU A 37 13.99 -36.10 5.57
N TYR A 38 14.31 -34.95 4.95
CA TYR A 38 13.38 -34.18 4.12
C TYR A 38 13.72 -34.17 2.62
N GLY A 39 14.98 -34.39 2.25
CA GLY A 39 15.43 -34.28 0.87
C GLY A 39 15.56 -32.84 0.38
N THR A 40 15.68 -32.70 -0.94
CA THR A 40 15.63 -31.41 -1.64
C THR A 40 14.48 -31.44 -2.64
N TRP A 41 14.13 -30.32 -3.28
CA TRP A 41 13.08 -30.34 -4.32
C TRP A 41 13.38 -31.29 -5.49
N LYS A 42 14.67 -31.60 -5.73
CA LYS A 42 15.12 -32.53 -6.79
C LYS A 42 15.24 -33.98 -6.30
N THR A 43 15.63 -34.18 -5.05
CA THR A 43 15.93 -35.50 -4.47
C THR A 43 14.95 -35.80 -3.35
N LYS A 44 14.15 -36.87 -3.52
CA LYS A 44 13.16 -37.30 -2.50
C LYS A 44 13.83 -37.65 -1.17
N SER A 45 13.05 -37.60 -0.09
CA SER A 45 13.53 -37.99 1.23
C SER A 45 13.90 -39.48 1.30
N VAL A 46 14.93 -39.80 2.08
CA VAL A 46 15.43 -41.18 2.27
C VAL A 46 14.68 -41.87 3.41
N ARG A 47 14.38 -41.12 4.48
CA ARG A 47 13.76 -41.69 5.69
C ARG A 47 12.24 -41.64 5.70
N LYS A 48 11.63 -40.64 5.06
CA LYS A 48 10.18 -40.50 5.02
C LYS A 48 9.64 -41.15 3.75
N THR A 49 8.68 -42.04 3.91
CA THR A 49 8.03 -42.73 2.79
C THR A 49 7.19 -41.72 2.00
N ASP A 50 7.36 -41.69 0.68
CA ASP A 50 6.60 -40.87 -0.26
C ASP A 50 6.50 -39.37 0.08
N TYR A 51 7.56 -38.83 0.69
CA TYR A 51 7.64 -37.41 1.03
C TYR A 51 8.63 -36.65 0.14
N ASN A 52 8.20 -35.46 -0.31
CA ASN A 52 9.02 -34.44 -0.95
C ASN A 52 8.68 -33.06 -0.38
N LEU A 53 9.58 -32.10 -0.56
CA LEU A 53 9.35 -30.72 -0.13
C LEU A 53 8.17 -30.08 -0.87
N PRO A 54 7.34 -29.27 -0.19
CA PRO A 54 6.27 -28.53 -0.83
C PRO A 54 6.83 -27.52 -1.83
N MET A 55 6.15 -27.37 -2.96
CA MET A 55 6.50 -26.36 -3.97
C MET A 55 6.04 -24.98 -3.51
N PRO A 56 6.91 -23.96 -3.54
CA PRO A 56 6.51 -22.60 -3.21
C PRO A 56 5.55 -22.06 -4.29
N LEU A 57 4.53 -21.32 -3.87
CA LEU A 57 3.57 -20.69 -4.80
C LEU A 57 4.23 -19.62 -5.67
N MET A 58 5.22 -18.91 -5.12
CA MET A 58 6.02 -17.91 -5.83
C MET A 58 7.50 -18.28 -5.73
N THR A 59 8.20 -18.29 -6.87
CA THR A 59 9.65 -18.56 -6.92
C THR A 59 10.46 -17.45 -6.26
N ASN A 60 10.05 -16.20 -6.42
CA ASN A 60 10.65 -15.04 -5.76
C ASN A 60 9.59 -14.33 -4.92
N SER A 61 9.82 -14.23 -3.61
CA SER A 61 8.94 -13.55 -2.65
C SER A 61 9.26 -12.05 -2.49
N ASP A 62 10.37 -11.57 -3.05
CA ASP A 62 10.74 -10.15 -3.02
C ASP A 62 9.93 -9.35 -4.04
N LEU A 63 8.73 -8.95 -3.59
CA LEU A 63 7.84 -8.08 -4.35
C LEU A 63 8.43 -6.68 -4.56
N GLY A 64 9.27 -6.20 -3.64
CA GLY A 64 9.89 -4.87 -3.76
C GLY A 64 10.80 -4.82 -4.98
N ARG A 65 11.68 -5.81 -5.11
CA ARG A 65 12.53 -5.99 -6.29
C ARG A 65 11.72 -6.20 -7.56
N LEU A 66 10.69 -7.05 -7.52
CA LEU A 66 9.84 -7.30 -8.68
C LEU A 66 9.15 -6.02 -9.17
N LEU A 67 8.55 -5.25 -8.26
CA LEU A 67 7.86 -4.02 -8.60
C LEU A 67 8.81 -2.96 -9.14
N GLN A 68 10.06 -2.92 -8.68
CA GLN A 68 11.08 -1.97 -9.15
C GLN A 68 11.79 -2.40 -10.44
N ALA A 69 11.50 -3.60 -10.97
CA ALA A 69 12.12 -4.08 -12.20
C ALA A 69 11.78 -3.18 -13.38
N THR A 70 12.78 -2.87 -14.21
CA THR A 70 12.66 -1.95 -15.35
C THR A 70 11.63 -2.44 -16.37
N GLU A 71 11.57 -3.73 -16.58
CA GLU A 71 10.68 -4.44 -17.48
C GLU A 71 9.21 -4.21 -17.10
N ILE A 72 8.93 -4.16 -15.80
CA ILE A 72 7.60 -3.88 -15.27
C ILE A 72 7.33 -2.37 -15.32
N GLN A 73 8.26 -1.55 -14.83
CA GLN A 73 8.09 -0.09 -14.76
C GLN A 73 7.93 0.57 -16.13
N ASN A 74 8.58 0.05 -17.17
CA ASN A 74 8.49 0.59 -18.54
C ASN A 74 7.09 0.42 -19.16
N VAL A 75 6.32 -0.57 -18.72
CA VAL A 75 4.97 -0.87 -19.25
C VAL A 75 3.89 -0.16 -18.42
N LEU A 76 4.20 0.22 -17.18
CA LEU A 76 3.24 0.84 -16.28
C LEU A 76 2.95 2.30 -16.66
N ARG A 77 1.68 2.70 -16.43
CA ARG A 77 1.26 4.09 -16.54
C ARG A 77 1.71 4.88 -15.31
N ALA A 78 1.90 6.18 -15.48
CA ALA A 78 2.22 7.07 -14.37
C ALA A 78 1.12 7.02 -13.27
N PRO A 79 1.51 7.03 -11.99
CA PRO A 79 0.56 6.90 -10.88
C PRO A 79 -0.31 8.16 -10.73
N ILE A 80 -1.62 7.97 -10.57
CA ILE A 80 -2.56 9.05 -10.27
C ILE A 80 -2.53 9.33 -8.76
N LYS A 81 -1.73 10.31 -8.34
CA LYS A 81 -1.59 10.69 -6.91
C LYS A 81 -2.60 11.75 -6.44
N ARG A 82 -3.53 12.16 -7.30
CA ARG A 82 -4.47 13.26 -6.99
C ARG A 82 -5.62 12.75 -6.12
N GLN A 83 -5.64 13.17 -4.86
CA GLN A 83 -6.82 13.01 -4.01
C GLN A 83 -7.77 14.21 -4.18
N GLN A 84 -8.91 13.99 -4.83
CA GLN A 84 -9.97 15.01 -4.90
C GLN A 84 -10.85 14.95 -3.65
N ARG A 85 -10.62 15.87 -2.71
CA ARG A 85 -11.50 16.03 -1.54
C ARG A 85 -12.76 16.79 -1.93
N ARG A 86 -13.87 16.48 -1.26
CA ARG A 86 -15.13 17.22 -1.41
C ARG A 86 -14.89 18.70 -1.10
N LYS A 87 -15.15 19.56 -2.08
CA LYS A 87 -15.12 21.01 -1.89
C LYS A 87 -16.47 21.44 -1.30
N VAL A 88 -16.44 22.31 -0.29
CA VAL A 88 -17.66 22.92 0.25
C VAL A 88 -18.26 23.84 -0.81
N LYS A 89 -19.53 23.64 -1.14
CA LYS A 89 -20.28 24.50 -2.07
C LYS A 89 -20.63 25.81 -1.34
N LYS A 90 -19.80 26.84 -1.50
CA LYS A 90 -20.12 28.19 -1.01
C LYS A 90 -21.18 28.84 -1.91
N ASN A 91 -22.06 29.65 -1.33
CA ASN A 91 -23.10 30.35 -2.07
C ASN A 91 -22.49 31.52 -2.89
N PRO A 92 -22.58 31.53 -4.23
CA PRO A 92 -22.06 32.62 -5.07
C PRO A 92 -22.77 33.96 -4.87
N LEU A 93 -24.06 33.95 -4.52
CA LEU A 93 -24.82 35.18 -4.27
C LEU A 93 -24.29 35.93 -3.04
N LYS A 94 -23.73 35.18 -2.07
CA LYS A 94 -23.10 35.74 -0.85
C LYS A 94 -21.59 35.91 -0.99
N ASN A 95 -20.90 35.08 -1.79
CA ASN A 95 -19.45 35.12 -1.96
C ASN A 95 -19.04 35.66 -3.34
N MET A 96 -18.57 36.92 -3.36
CA MET A 96 -18.22 37.63 -4.60
C MET A 96 -17.10 36.95 -5.39
N SER A 97 -16.04 36.45 -4.74
CA SER A 97 -14.93 35.80 -5.44
C SER A 97 -15.37 34.52 -6.15
N LEU A 98 -16.29 33.77 -5.55
CA LEU A 98 -16.86 32.58 -6.18
C LEU A 98 -17.82 32.93 -7.30
N MET A 99 -18.61 34.00 -7.16
CA MET A 99 -19.43 34.52 -8.26
C MET A 99 -18.58 34.96 -9.45
N VAL A 100 -17.46 35.64 -9.21
CA VAL A 100 -16.56 36.08 -10.29
C VAL A 100 -15.88 34.88 -10.97
N ARG A 101 -15.50 33.85 -10.21
CA ARG A 101 -14.96 32.59 -10.77
C ARG A 101 -15.98 31.86 -11.65
N LEU A 102 -17.27 31.91 -11.31
CA LEU A 102 -18.34 31.29 -12.09
C LEU A 102 -18.81 32.17 -13.26
N ASN A 103 -18.88 33.49 -13.05
CA ASN A 103 -19.30 34.49 -14.01
C ASN A 103 -18.40 35.74 -13.94
N PRO A 104 -17.39 35.86 -14.83
CA PRO A 104 -16.47 37.00 -14.84
C PRO A 104 -17.15 38.38 -15.02
N TYR A 105 -18.23 38.45 -15.79
CA TYR A 105 -18.97 39.68 -16.08
C TYR A 105 -19.68 40.27 -14.84
N SER A 106 -19.93 39.44 -13.82
CA SER A 106 -20.56 39.87 -12.56
C SER A 106 -19.80 41.00 -11.84
N SER A 107 -18.48 41.07 -12.03
CA SER A 107 -17.62 42.13 -11.49
C SER A 107 -17.93 43.50 -12.13
N ILE A 108 -18.07 43.53 -13.46
CA ILE A 108 -18.38 44.73 -14.24
C ILE A 108 -19.81 45.18 -13.93
N GLN A 109 -20.75 44.24 -13.88
CA GLN A 109 -22.15 44.53 -13.60
C GLN A 109 -22.34 45.15 -12.21
N LYS A 110 -21.68 44.60 -11.16
CA LYS A 110 -21.67 45.21 -9.82
C LYS A 110 -21.03 46.60 -9.81
N ARG A 111 -19.92 46.79 -10.54
CA ARG A 111 -19.26 48.11 -10.59
C ARG A 111 -20.16 49.16 -11.24
N ARG A 112 -20.83 48.80 -12.35
CA ARG A 112 -21.80 49.66 -13.04
C ARG A 112 -22.98 50.01 -12.15
N SER A 113 -23.56 49.03 -11.46
CA SER A 113 -24.69 49.28 -10.55
C SER A 113 -24.31 50.17 -9.37
N LEU A 114 -23.14 49.96 -8.77
CA LEU A 114 -22.62 50.83 -7.70
C LEU A 114 -22.42 52.27 -8.19
N ALA A 115 -21.85 52.46 -9.38
CA ALA A 115 -21.67 53.79 -9.96
C ALA A 115 -23.01 54.51 -10.20
N GLN A 116 -24.06 53.79 -10.61
CA GLN A 116 -25.41 54.35 -10.75
C GLN A 116 -26.03 54.72 -9.40
N ILE A 117 -25.87 53.88 -8.37
CA ILE A 117 -26.39 54.15 -7.01
C ILE A 117 -25.74 55.40 -6.41
N VAL A 118 -24.43 55.57 -6.56
CA VAL A 118 -23.72 56.75 -6.06
C VAL A 118 -24.23 58.03 -6.73
N LYS A 119 -24.43 58.02 -8.06
CA LYS A 119 -25.02 59.15 -8.80
C LYS A 119 -26.42 59.51 -8.30
N GLY A 120 -27.28 58.52 -8.04
CA GLY A 120 -28.64 58.75 -7.53
C GLY A 120 -28.67 59.35 -6.12
N ARG A 121 -27.73 58.97 -5.24
CA ARG A 121 -27.64 59.55 -3.88
C ARG A 121 -27.17 61.01 -3.87
N SER A 122 -26.31 61.40 -4.81
CA SER A 122 -25.87 62.80 -4.91
C SER A 122 -26.98 63.74 -5.39
N THR A 123 -27.92 63.26 -6.19
CA THR A 123 -29.03 64.06 -6.72
C THR A 123 -30.16 64.28 -5.71
N THR A 124 -30.35 63.38 -4.75
CA THR A 124 -31.42 63.46 -3.72
C THR A 124 -31.04 64.32 -2.50
N LYS A 125 -29.79 64.78 -2.40
CA LYS A 125 -29.29 65.62 -1.28
C LYS A 125 -29.41 67.14 -1.52
N ARG A 126 -30.26 67.58 -2.45
CA ARG A 126 -30.62 68.99 -2.67
C ARG A 126 -32.05 69.25 -2.25
#